data_AF-A0A2N6AW60-F1
#
_entry.id   AF-A0A2N6AW60-F1
#
_cell.length_a   1.000
_cell.length_b   1.000
_cell.length_c   1.000
_cell.angle_alpha   90.00
_cell.angle_beta   90.00
_cell.angle_gamma   90.00
#
_symmetry.space_group_name_H-M   'P 1'
#
loop_
_entity.id
_entity.type
_entity.pdbx_description
1 polymer ?
#
loop_
_entity_poly.entity_id
_entity_poly.type
_entity_poly.pdbx_seq_one_letter_code
_entity_poly.pdbx_strand_id
1 'polypeptide(L)'
;MAMSPSKHIKDDLSEFEALLPWYVAGTLEPEAMRRMDAALEASPELQRLLDLTLEEQHQSIRLNEDLGAPSSSALPDLMARIAAEPQPSAFRPGLTRRIGAWLGGLT
;
A
#
# COMPACT_ATOMS: atom_id res chain seq x y z
N MET A 1 33.57 11.15 16.92
CA MET A 1 32.18 11.65 16.81
C MET A 1 31.28 10.52 17.32
N ALA A 2 30.88 10.57 18.59
CA ALA A 2 30.05 9.53 19.20
C ALA A 2 28.57 9.83 18.87
N MET A 3 27.88 8.93 18.18
CA MET A 3 26.44 9.02 17.99
C MET A 3 25.76 8.73 19.33
N SER A 4 24.96 9.68 19.83
CA SER A 4 24.26 9.56 21.11
C SER A 4 23.23 8.42 21.09
N PRO A 5 23.20 7.55 22.12
CA PRO A 5 22.39 6.32 22.12
C PRO A 5 20.88 6.55 22.00
N SER A 6 20.37 7.73 22.40
CA SER A 6 18.95 8.07 22.27
C SER A 6 18.48 8.32 20.84
N LYS A 7 19.39 8.59 19.90
CA LYS A 7 19.00 8.82 18.50
C LYS A 7 18.64 7.50 17.82
N HIS A 8 19.46 6.47 17.99
CA HIS A 8 19.23 5.16 17.38
C HIS A 8 17.90 4.53 17.79
N ILE A 9 17.53 4.59 19.07
CA ILE A 9 16.26 4.03 19.55
C ILE A 9 15.04 4.70 18.90
N LYS A 10 15.11 6.01 18.65
CA LYS A 10 14.03 6.75 17.99
C LYS A 10 13.96 6.46 16.50
N ASP A 11 15.12 6.33 15.86
CA ASP A 11 15.22 6.00 14.44
C ASP A 11 14.65 4.57 14.20
N ASP A 12 14.97 3.62 15.09
CA ASP A 12 14.42 2.26 15.04
C ASP A 12 12.90 2.24 15.28
N LEU A 13 12.41 3.00 16.28
CA LEU A 13 10.97 3.10 16.54
C LEU A 13 10.21 3.68 15.35
N SER A 14 10.77 4.70 14.69
CA SER A 14 10.18 5.31 13.50
C SER A 14 10.12 4.34 12.32
N GLU A 15 11.11 3.46 12.17
CA GLU A 15 11.11 2.43 11.13
C GLU A 15 9.99 1.41 11.38
N PHE A 16 9.84 0.94 12.63
CA PHE A 16 8.76 0.02 12.98
C PHE A 16 7.38 0.69 12.89
N GLU A 17 7.24 1.93 13.33
CA GLU A 17 6.01 2.71 13.19
C GLU A 17 5.58 2.78 11.72
N ALA A 18 6.51 3.11 10.82
CA ALA A 18 6.22 3.17 9.40
C ALA A 18 5.69 1.83 8.87
N LEU A 19 6.11 0.70 9.42
CA LEU A 19 5.69 -0.64 8.98
C LEU A 19 4.32 -1.10 9.54
N LEU A 20 3.75 -0.40 10.54
CA LEU A 20 2.50 -0.80 11.19
C LEU A 20 1.32 -0.98 10.23
N PRO A 21 1.07 -0.11 9.22
CA PRO A 21 -0.04 -0.30 8.29
C PRO A 21 0.01 -1.64 7.55
N TRP A 22 1.21 -2.07 7.14
CA TRP A 22 1.41 -3.35 6.46
C TRP A 22 1.34 -4.54 7.41
N TYR A 23 1.78 -4.36 8.67
CA TYR A 23 1.64 -5.36 9.73
C TYR A 23 0.16 -5.67 9.99
N VAL A 24 -0.65 -4.63 10.25
CA VAL A 24 -2.08 -4.80 10.52
C VAL A 24 -2.82 -5.32 9.28
N ALA A 25 -2.42 -4.93 8.07
CA ALA A 25 -2.96 -5.49 6.83
C ALA A 25 -2.54 -6.97 6.60
N GLY A 26 -1.60 -7.52 7.38
CA GLY A 26 -1.10 -8.89 7.20
C GLY A 26 -0.29 -9.09 5.92
N THR A 27 0.33 -8.03 5.39
CA THR A 27 1.01 -8.02 4.08
C THR A 27 2.53 -7.96 4.16
N LEU A 28 3.09 -7.94 5.38
CA LEU A 28 4.54 -8.03 5.57
C LEU A 28 5.06 -9.44 5.24
N GLU A 29 6.29 -9.49 4.71
CA GLU A 29 7.03 -10.73 4.55
C GLU A 29 7.18 -11.47 5.89
N PRO A 30 7.21 -12.82 5.92
CA PRO A 30 7.20 -13.58 7.17
C PRO A 30 8.33 -13.24 8.14
N GLU A 31 9.49 -12.84 7.62
CA GLU A 31 10.62 -12.42 8.45
C GLU A 31 10.40 -11.02 9.06
N ALA A 32 9.81 -10.10 8.31
CA ALA A 32 9.46 -8.77 8.81
C ALA A 32 8.35 -8.86 9.86
N MET A 33 7.38 -9.76 9.67
CA MET A 33 6.33 -10.05 10.66
C MET A 33 6.93 -10.46 12.01
N ARG A 34 7.85 -11.45 12.02
CA ARG A 34 8.50 -11.90 13.25
C ARG A 34 9.34 -10.81 13.93
N ARG A 35 10.01 -9.95 13.14
CA ARG A 35 10.77 -8.81 13.69
C ARG A 35 9.84 -7.79 14.33
N MET A 36 8.70 -7.52 13.71
CA MET A 36 7.68 -6.63 14.26
C MET A 36 7.11 -7.19 15.57
N ASP A 37 6.77 -8.47 15.62
CA ASP A 37 6.26 -9.12 16.84
C ASP A 37 7.26 -8.95 18.01
N ALA A 38 8.54 -9.22 17.77
CA ALA A 38 9.59 -9.02 18.78
C ALA A 38 9.74 -7.55 19.21
N ALA A 39 9.61 -6.60 18.27
CA ALA A 39 9.68 -5.17 18.57
C ALA A 39 8.47 -4.70 19.40
N LEU A 40 7.27 -5.21 19.10
CA LEU A 40 6.04 -4.95 19.84
C LEU A 40 6.09 -5.50 21.27
N GLU A 41 6.68 -6.68 21.47
CA GLU A 41 6.92 -7.23 22.80
C GLU A 41 7.90 -6.37 23.62
N ALA A 42 8.90 -5.78 22.96
CA ALA A 42 9.94 -5.00 23.62
C ALA A 42 9.55 -3.53 23.88
N SER A 43 8.58 -2.98 23.15
CA SER A 43 8.28 -1.54 23.15
C SER A 43 6.81 -1.23 23.45
N PRO A 44 6.49 -0.78 24.68
CA PRO A 44 5.15 -0.27 25.02
C PRO A 44 4.74 0.96 24.21
N GLU A 45 5.71 1.72 23.67
CA GLU A 45 5.42 2.85 22.80
C GLU A 45 4.94 2.38 21.43
N LEU A 46 5.58 1.35 20.86
CA LEU A 46 5.16 0.76 19.59
C LEU A 46 3.77 0.10 19.70
N GLN A 47 3.47 -0.53 20.84
CA GLN A 47 2.13 -1.06 21.12
C GLN A 47 1.04 0.02 21.07
N ARG A 48 1.31 1.21 21.65
CA ARG A 48 0.36 2.33 21.57
C ARG A 48 0.13 2.83 20.14
N LEU A 49 1.17 2.80 19.31
CA LEU A 49 1.06 3.15 17.89
C LEU A 49 0.29 2.09 17.09
N LEU A 50 0.46 0.81 17.44
CA LEU A 50 -0.32 -0.29 16.89
C LEU A 50 -1.82 -0.13 17.22
N ASP A 51 -2.16 0.16 18.48
CA ASP A 51 -3.54 0.40 18.91
C ASP A 51 -4.19 1.55 18.12
N LEU A 52 -3.45 2.65 17.90
CA LEU A 52 -3.93 3.77 17.08
C LEU A 52 -4.16 3.37 15.63
N THR A 53 -3.21 2.61 15.04
CA THR A 53 -3.31 2.13 13.66
C THR A 53 -4.50 1.19 13.47
N LEU A 54 -4.78 0.32 14.46
CA LEU A 54 -5.95 -0.55 14.47
C LEU A 54 -7.25 0.27 14.51
N GLU A 55 -7.35 1.27 15.38
CA GLU A 55 -8.52 2.15 15.43
C GLU A 55 -8.77 2.84 14.08
N GLU A 56 -7.72 3.40 13.46
CA GLU A 56 -7.83 4.02 12.14
C GLU A 56 -8.28 3.04 11.04
N GLN A 57 -7.76 1.80 11.06
CA GLN A 57 -8.18 0.76 10.14
C GLN A 57 -9.66 0.39 10.35
N HIS A 58 -10.08 0.21 11.60
CA HIS A 58 -11.46 -0.12 11.93
C HIS A 58 -12.43 0.98 11.48
N GLN A 59 -12.06 2.25 11.65
CA GLN A 59 -12.86 3.38 11.13
C GLN A 59 -12.96 3.35 9.61
N SER A 60 -11.86 3.03 8.92
CA SER A 60 -11.83 2.92 7.46
C SER A 60 -12.69 1.76 6.95
N ILE A 61 -12.62 0.60 7.59
CA ILE A 61 -13.48 -0.56 7.28
C ILE A 61 -14.94 -0.17 7.47
N ARG A 62 -15.30 0.39 8.63
CA ARG A 62 -16.67 0.81 8.95
C ARG A 62 -17.22 1.80 7.92
N LEU A 63 -16.44 2.82 7.57
CA LEU A 63 -16.85 3.80 6.56
C LEU A 63 -17.15 3.15 5.19
N ASN A 64 -16.38 2.14 4.81
CA ASN A 64 -16.61 1.41 3.55
C ASN A 64 -17.81 0.46 3.65
N GLU A 65 -18.00 -0.21 4.79
CA GLU A 65 -19.17 -1.05 5.04
C GLU A 65 -20.47 -0.24 5.03
N ASP A 66 -20.44 0.98 5.56
CA ASP A 66 -21.55 1.93 5.55
C ASP A 66 -21.97 2.36 4.12
N LEU A 67 -21.10 2.20 3.11
CA LEU A 67 -21.46 2.43 1.70
C LEU A 67 -22.49 1.42 1.18
N GLY A 68 -22.66 0.29 1.88
CA GLY A 68 -23.57 -0.78 1.51
C GLY A 68 -23.06 -1.67 0.36
N ALA A 69 -23.82 -2.72 0.08
CA ALA A 69 -23.49 -3.64 -1.01
C ALA A 69 -23.77 -2.99 -2.38
N PRO A 70 -22.98 -3.33 -3.43
CA PRO A 70 -23.30 -2.91 -4.79
C PRO A 70 -24.67 -3.47 -5.23
N SER A 71 -25.29 -2.86 -6.23
CA SER A 71 -26.56 -3.34 -6.78
C SER A 71 -26.42 -4.78 -7.29
N SER A 72 -27.53 -5.54 -7.30
CA SER A 72 -27.55 -6.92 -7.82
C SER A 72 -27.15 -7.03 -9.30
N SER A 73 -27.23 -5.93 -10.06
CA SER A 73 -26.80 -5.86 -11.46
C SER A 73 -25.34 -5.45 -11.65
N ALA A 74 -24.66 -4.92 -10.61
CA ALA A 74 -23.34 -4.31 -10.75
C ALA A 74 -22.30 -5.29 -11.34
N LEU A 75 -22.28 -6.54 -10.87
CA LEU A 75 -21.36 -7.55 -11.37
C LEU A 75 -21.72 -8.00 -12.81
N PRO A 76 -22.98 -8.35 -13.14
CA PRO A 76 -23.40 -8.58 -14.53
C PRO A 76 -23.04 -7.44 -15.49
N ASP A 77 -23.32 -6.19 -15.11
CA ASP A 77 -23.10 -5.00 -15.93
C ASP A 77 -21.60 -4.78 -16.19
N LEU A 78 -20.76 -4.98 -15.17
CA LEU A 78 -19.31 -4.92 -15.30
C LEU A 78 -18.79 -5.98 -16.29
N MET A 79 -19.22 -7.23 -16.14
CA MET A 79 -18.78 -8.33 -17.01
C MET A 79 -19.21 -8.12 -18.47
N ALA A 80 -20.42 -7.61 -18.69
CA ALA A 80 -20.89 -7.25 -20.03
C ALA A 80 -20.03 -6.15 -20.66
N ARG A 81 -19.60 -5.14 -19.89
CA ARG A 81 -18.73 -4.07 -20.37
C ARG A 81 -17.33 -4.56 -20.70
N ILE A 82 -16.73 -5.42 -19.86
CA ILE A 82 -15.42 -6.04 -20.13
C ILE A 82 -15.49 -6.86 -21.42
N ALA A 83 -16.55 -7.65 -21.63
CA ALA A 83 -16.72 -8.44 -22.85
C ALA A 83 -16.89 -7.57 -24.11
N ALA A 84 -17.40 -6.35 -23.97
CA ALA A 84 -17.57 -5.39 -25.05
C ALA A 84 -16.32 -4.55 -25.32
N GLU A 85 -15.25 -4.67 -24.51
CA GLU A 85 -14.01 -3.94 -24.75
C GLU A 85 -13.41 -4.35 -26.10
N PRO A 86 -13.11 -3.38 -26.99
CA PRO A 86 -12.48 -3.68 -28.25
C PRO A 86 -11.07 -4.22 -27.97
N GLN A 87 -10.74 -5.35 -28.56
CA GLN A 87 -9.39 -5.90 -28.46
C GLN A 87 -8.38 -4.86 -28.94
N PRO A 88 -7.25 -4.66 -28.25
CA PRO A 88 -6.23 -3.72 -28.69
C PRO A 88 -5.86 -4.07 -30.13
N SER A 89 -6.13 -3.13 -31.05
CA SER A 89 -5.71 -3.27 -32.44
C SER A 89 -4.21 -3.54 -32.42
N ALA A 90 -3.76 -4.60 -33.10
CA ALA A 90 -2.37 -4.98 -33.20
C ALA A 90 -1.47 -3.74 -33.30
N PHE A 91 -0.50 -3.65 -32.39
CA PHE A 91 0.42 -2.53 -32.20
C PHE A 91 0.79 -1.88 -33.54
N ARG A 92 0.28 -0.68 -33.82
CA ARG A 92 0.75 0.10 -34.97
C ARG A 92 2.09 0.73 -34.58
N PRO A 93 3.23 0.32 -35.16
CA PRO A 93 4.58 0.69 -34.69
C PRO A 93 4.97 2.18 -34.89
N GLY A 94 3.99 3.08 -35.06
CA GLY A 94 4.24 4.50 -35.31
C GLY A 94 4.33 5.38 -34.06
N LEU A 95 3.77 4.97 -32.92
CA LEU A 95 3.68 5.84 -31.73
C LEU A 95 5.00 5.89 -30.93
N THR A 96 5.70 4.75 -30.80
CA THR A 96 7.02 4.67 -30.15
C THR A 96 8.08 5.48 -30.88
N ARG A 97 7.97 5.60 -32.22
CA ARG A 97 8.88 6.42 -33.03
C ARG A 97 8.71 7.93 -32.77
N ARG A 98 7.52 8.39 -32.35
CA ARG A 98 7.27 9.80 -32.04
C ARG A 98 7.82 10.22 -30.67
N ILE A 99 7.76 9.32 -29.69
CA ILE A 99 8.34 9.55 -28.34
C ILE A 99 9.87 9.56 -28.41
N GLY A 100 10.48 8.66 -29.19
CA GLY A 100 11.94 8.66 -29.39
C GLY A 100 12.46 9.93 -30.07
N ALA A 101 11.71 10.49 -31.01
CA ALA A 101 12.07 11.77 -31.66
C ALA A 101 11.95 12.98 -30.71
N TRP A 102 11.02 12.95 -29.76
CA TRP A 102 10.86 14.02 -28.76
C TRP A 102 12.02 14.05 -27.75
N LEU A 103 12.49 12.88 -27.28
CA LEU A 103 13.62 12.78 -26.35
C LEU A 103 14.98 13.08 -27.02
N GLY A 104 15.13 12.78 -28.31
CA GLY A 104 16.36 13.08 -29.06
C GLY A 104 16.58 14.56 -29.37
N GLY A 105 15.62 15.44 -29.06
CA GLY A 105 15.76 16.89 -29.23
C GLY A 105 16.29 17.64 -27.99
N LEU A 106 16.64 16.93 -26.91
CA LEU A 106 17.11 17.51 -25.64
C LEU A 106 18.61 17.25 -25.35
N THR A 107 19.37 16.81 -26.34
CA THR A 107 20.85 16.71 -26.31
C THR A 107 21.44 17.55 -27.42
#